data_AF-A0A7H8GSS8-F1
#
_entry.id   AF-A0A7H8GSS8-F1
#
_cell.length_a   1.000
_cell.length_b   1.000
_cell.length_c   1.000
_cell.angle_alpha   90.00
_cell.angle_beta   90.00
_cell.angle_gamma   90.00
#
_symmetry.space_group_name_H-M   'P 1'
#
loop_
_entity.id
_entity.type
_entity.pdbx_description
1 polymer ?
#
loop_
_entity_poly.entity_id
_entity_poly.type
_entity_poly.pdbx_seq_one_letter_code
_entity_poly.pdbx_strand_id
1 'polypeptide(L)'
;MFPSLKSCMEADSGCALALKDNFLVDAKSGRSLSEEAEPAGVMSGFWLYRDGDRYILENENYSRAKSRRWLVFTYDSGKVVLHGAYIFSIHIAEMEAYWHGYECRGDANPFAVPTKDSFSETALEALCGDAEGWVVSGRDTEVPVSAKGLAVSVPVYHARNRDGSATYLFTESDVPDLSKLVCLSNCADVTQIPERVSQETASLQGGQDGTLCSAEEDIYFSCPLTGGKTVSVCAQGNNKPTAGYVQYRYGVPGKIEMLYPQKNVPPKGKFFVVDASEGSVNLNNIKFKKGPYTYLVNQAFVSFLTVLKDDKVVFRQSCSAGGYSFVSRVARQGIEALPKSAEDFR
;
A
#
# COMPACT_ATOMS: atom_id res chain seq x y z
N MET A 1 -5.48 10.99 19.06
CA MET A 1 -4.32 11.28 18.18
C MET A 1 -4.25 12.75 17.75
N PHE A 2 -5.39 13.46 17.70
CA PHE A 2 -5.47 14.92 17.45
C PHE A 2 -6.55 15.59 18.34
N PRO A 3 -6.28 15.88 19.62
CA PRO A 3 -7.29 16.36 20.56
C PRO A 3 -7.73 17.82 20.34
N SER A 4 -7.01 18.57 19.50
CA SER A 4 -7.14 20.03 19.40
C SER A 4 -7.22 20.53 17.95
N LEU A 5 -7.96 19.80 17.10
CA LEU A 5 -8.16 20.17 15.69
C LEU A 5 -8.78 21.56 15.55
N LYS A 6 -8.05 22.45 14.88
CA LYS A 6 -8.50 23.78 14.45
C LYS A 6 -8.53 23.84 12.93
N SER A 7 -9.63 24.33 12.37
CA SER A 7 -9.73 24.54 10.92
C SER A 7 -8.77 25.63 10.45
N CYS A 8 -8.06 25.37 9.35
CA CYS A 8 -7.21 26.32 8.63
C CYS A 8 -7.74 26.62 7.23
N MET A 9 -9.07 26.62 7.08
CA MET A 9 -9.76 26.94 5.81
C MET A 9 -9.96 28.45 5.61
N GLU A 10 -9.84 29.25 6.67
CA GLU A 10 -10.09 30.70 6.65
C GLU A 10 -8.81 31.50 6.84
N ALA A 11 -8.73 32.67 6.21
CA ALA A 11 -7.54 33.54 6.25
C ALA A 11 -7.21 34.07 7.66
N ASP A 12 -8.23 34.25 8.51
CA ASP A 12 -8.08 34.79 9.87
C ASP A 12 -8.01 33.69 10.95
N SER A 13 -7.86 32.41 10.55
CA SER A 13 -7.79 31.26 11.47
C SER A 13 -6.56 31.23 12.37
N GLY A 14 -5.60 32.14 12.16
CA GLY A 14 -4.33 32.17 12.89
C GLY A 14 -3.37 31.03 12.52
N CYS A 15 -3.66 30.29 11.44
CA CYS A 15 -2.77 29.28 10.89
C CYS A 15 -1.67 29.92 10.04
N ALA A 16 -0.45 29.39 10.11
CA ALA A 16 0.65 29.83 9.24
C ALA A 16 0.50 29.29 7.80
N LEU A 17 -0.28 28.23 7.65
CA LEU A 17 -0.67 27.63 6.38
C LEU A 17 -2.19 27.52 6.34
N ALA A 18 -2.80 27.91 5.22
CA ALA A 18 -4.23 27.82 4.99
C ALA A 18 -4.53 27.07 3.69
N LEU A 19 -5.69 26.39 3.60
CA LEU A 19 -6.17 25.82 2.34
C LEU A 19 -7.15 26.79 1.68
N LYS A 20 -6.74 27.40 0.57
CA LYS A 20 -7.54 28.38 -0.19
C LYS A 20 -7.61 27.99 -1.65
N ASP A 21 -8.82 27.88 -2.19
CA ASP A 21 -9.06 27.47 -3.58
C ASP A 21 -8.34 26.15 -3.93
N ASN A 22 -8.28 25.22 -2.96
CA ASN A 22 -7.55 23.95 -3.00
C ASN A 22 -6.01 24.08 -3.08
N PHE A 23 -5.44 25.26 -2.85
CA PHE A 23 -4.01 25.44 -2.67
C PHE A 23 -3.66 25.55 -1.19
N LEU A 24 -2.58 24.88 -0.78
CA LEU A 24 -1.93 25.16 0.51
C LEU A 24 -1.13 26.45 0.38
N VAL A 25 -1.57 27.51 1.05
CA VAL A 25 -1.02 28.86 0.93
C VAL A 25 -0.38 29.28 2.25
N ASP A 26 0.87 29.75 2.18
CA ASP A 26 1.54 30.43 3.28
C ASP A 26 0.80 31.73 3.61
N ALA A 27 0.28 31.84 4.83
CA ALA A 27 -0.55 32.97 5.26
C ALA A 27 0.21 34.31 5.29
N LYS A 28 1.53 34.29 5.47
CA LYS A 28 2.37 35.51 5.51
C LYS A 28 2.77 35.96 4.11
N SER A 29 3.23 35.02 3.27
CA SER A 29 3.75 35.36 1.95
C SER A 29 2.70 35.32 0.84
N GLY A 30 1.56 34.68 1.08
CA GLY A 30 0.51 34.45 0.09
C GLY A 30 0.91 33.48 -1.02
N ARG A 31 2.07 32.80 -0.89
CA ARG A 31 2.56 31.85 -1.88
C ARG A 31 2.00 30.47 -1.61
N SER A 32 1.53 29.82 -2.67
CA SER A 32 1.17 28.40 -2.65
C SER A 32 2.41 27.53 -2.45
N LEU A 33 2.25 26.40 -1.77
CA LEU A 33 3.28 25.37 -1.67
C LEU A 33 3.48 24.67 -3.01
N SER A 34 2.40 24.24 -3.67
CA SER A 34 2.43 23.61 -5.00
C SER A 34 1.99 24.58 -6.10
N GLU A 35 2.44 24.32 -7.33
CA GLU A 35 1.96 25.02 -8.54
C GLU A 35 0.58 24.50 -8.99
N GLU A 36 0.26 23.24 -8.70
CA GLU A 36 -1.04 22.62 -8.96
C GLU A 36 -1.91 22.58 -7.71
N ALA A 37 -3.22 22.76 -7.90
CA ALA A 37 -4.21 22.68 -6.83
C ALA A 37 -4.41 21.22 -6.39
N GLU A 38 -4.90 21.02 -5.16
CA GLU A 38 -5.40 19.71 -4.78
C GLU A 38 -6.58 19.28 -5.69
N PRO A 39 -6.62 18.02 -6.13
CA PRO A 39 -7.60 17.53 -7.11
C PRO A 39 -8.98 17.32 -6.48
N ALA A 40 -9.58 18.43 -6.03
CA ALA A 40 -10.93 18.48 -5.51
C ALA A 40 -11.94 18.57 -6.67
N GLY A 41 -13.14 18.04 -6.45
CA GLY A 41 -14.22 18.08 -7.42
C GLY A 41 -15.53 17.57 -6.84
N VAL A 42 -16.47 17.22 -7.69
CA VAL A 42 -17.81 16.75 -7.26
C VAL A 42 -17.73 15.50 -6.38
N MET A 43 -16.69 14.68 -6.55
CA MET A 43 -16.52 13.41 -5.85
C MET A 43 -15.38 13.43 -4.82
N SER A 44 -14.67 14.54 -4.63
CA SER A 44 -13.56 14.64 -3.67
C SER A 44 -13.47 16.03 -3.05
N GLY A 45 -13.29 16.09 -1.74
CA GLY A 45 -13.08 17.33 -1.00
C GLY A 45 -11.79 17.30 -0.20
N PHE A 46 -11.28 18.49 0.13
CA PHE A 46 -10.09 18.65 0.96
C PHE A 46 -10.35 19.66 2.10
N TRP A 47 -9.82 19.35 3.28
CA TRP A 47 -9.85 20.22 4.45
C TRP A 47 -8.48 20.26 5.09
N LEU A 48 -8.07 21.44 5.57
CA LEU A 48 -6.84 21.59 6.33
C LEU A 48 -7.17 21.88 7.78
N TYR A 49 -6.60 21.07 8.66
CA TYR A 49 -6.67 21.27 10.10
C TYR A 49 -5.27 21.44 10.68
N ARG A 50 -5.22 21.98 11.89
CA ARG A 50 -4.02 22.09 12.72
C ARG A 50 -4.29 21.52 14.10
N ASP A 51 -3.37 20.71 14.59
CA ASP A 51 -3.34 20.15 15.95
C ASP A 51 -1.95 20.40 16.54
N GLY A 52 -1.86 21.39 17.44
CA GLY A 52 -0.56 21.87 17.94
C GLY A 52 0.29 22.53 16.84
N ASP A 53 1.45 21.97 16.57
CA ASP A 53 2.40 22.36 15.51
C ASP A 53 2.18 21.60 14.19
N ARG A 54 1.36 20.55 14.20
CA ARG A 54 1.10 19.69 13.05
C ARG A 54 -0.10 20.18 12.26
N TYR A 55 0.02 20.07 10.95
CA TYR A 55 -1.06 20.21 9.99
C TYR A 55 -1.54 18.83 9.55
N ILE A 56 -2.85 18.74 9.33
CA ILE A 56 -3.51 17.55 8.80
C ILE A 56 -4.28 17.98 7.56
N LEU A 57 -3.80 17.57 6.38
CA LEU A 57 -4.55 17.70 5.14
C LEU A 57 -5.43 16.46 4.99
N GLU A 58 -6.73 16.65 5.19
CA GLU A 58 -7.76 15.64 5.03
C GLU A 58 -8.29 15.66 3.59
N ASN A 59 -8.40 14.47 3.00
CA ASN A 59 -9.10 14.24 1.75
C ASN A 59 -10.22 13.22 1.97
N GLU A 60 -11.39 13.56 1.44
CA GLU A 60 -12.56 12.70 1.44
C GLU A 60 -12.99 12.41 0.01
N ASN A 61 -13.16 11.13 -0.34
CA ASN A 61 -13.75 10.71 -1.61
C ASN A 61 -15.21 10.26 -1.37
N TYR A 62 -16.15 10.88 -2.07
CA TYR A 62 -17.59 10.65 -1.97
C TYR A 62 -18.14 9.63 -2.98
N SER A 63 -17.28 9.01 -3.78
CA SER A 63 -17.68 7.93 -4.69
C SER A 63 -18.20 6.71 -3.92
N ARG A 64 -18.72 5.72 -4.65
CA ARG A 64 -19.19 4.46 -4.05
C ARG A 64 -18.10 3.73 -3.26
N ALA A 65 -16.84 3.91 -3.63
CA ALA A 65 -15.69 3.26 -2.99
C ALA A 65 -15.17 4.02 -1.76
N LYS A 66 -15.82 5.14 -1.36
CA LYS A 66 -15.52 6.03 -0.21
C LYS A 66 -14.14 5.87 0.42
N SER A 67 -13.29 6.89 0.31
CA SER A 67 -11.99 6.90 0.99
C SER A 67 -11.82 8.12 1.88
N ARG A 68 -10.97 7.94 2.89
CA ARG A 68 -10.46 8.96 3.82
C ARG A 68 -8.94 8.90 3.76
N ARG A 69 -8.30 10.02 3.46
CA ARG A 69 -6.84 10.14 3.49
C ARG A 69 -6.46 11.31 4.39
N TRP A 70 -5.53 11.09 5.30
CA TRP A 70 -5.02 12.11 6.20
C TRP A 70 -3.51 12.19 6.08
N LEU A 71 -3.01 13.33 5.59
CA LEU A 71 -1.58 13.63 5.53
C LEU A 71 -1.19 14.50 6.71
N VAL A 72 -0.24 14.04 7.51
CA VAL A 72 0.23 14.73 8.72
C VAL A 72 1.64 15.24 8.49
N PHE A 73 1.83 16.54 8.69
CA PHE A 73 3.10 17.21 8.44
C PHE A 73 3.27 18.44 9.34
N THR A 74 4.51 18.89 9.53
CA THR A 74 4.80 20.20 10.13
C THR A 74 5.19 21.18 9.03
N TYR A 75 4.94 22.46 9.29
CA TYR A 75 5.22 23.54 8.36
C TYR A 75 5.82 24.74 9.09
N ASP A 76 6.97 25.21 8.59
CA ASP A 76 7.63 26.43 9.04
C ASP A 76 8.18 27.21 7.84
N SER A 77 7.48 28.29 7.47
CA SER A 77 7.92 29.28 6.46
C SER A 77 8.50 28.66 5.18
N GLY A 78 7.73 27.78 4.55
CA GLY A 78 8.07 27.10 3.29
C GLY A 78 8.78 25.76 3.46
N LYS A 79 9.23 25.42 4.68
CA LYS A 79 9.78 24.11 4.99
C LYS A 79 8.68 23.19 5.46
N VAL A 80 8.59 22.03 4.84
CA VAL A 80 7.63 20.98 5.18
C VAL A 80 8.40 19.77 5.70
N VAL A 81 7.90 19.14 6.75
CA VAL A 81 8.38 17.84 7.22
C VAL A 81 7.19 16.90 7.31
N LEU A 82 7.24 15.79 6.57
CA LEU A 82 6.18 14.79 6.56
C LEU A 82 6.34 13.84 7.74
N HIS A 83 5.26 13.64 8.50
CA HIS A 83 5.22 12.73 9.64
C HIS A 83 4.53 11.41 9.31
N GLY A 84 3.45 11.45 8.53
CA GLY A 84 2.78 10.23 8.14
C GLY A 84 1.53 10.46 7.30
N ALA A 85 1.01 9.35 6.79
CA ALA A 85 -0.22 9.29 6.02
C ALA A 85 -1.11 8.16 6.56
N TYR A 86 -2.40 8.41 6.67
CA TYR A 86 -3.40 7.42 7.07
C TYR A 86 -4.42 7.31 5.95
N ILE A 87 -4.62 6.11 5.41
CA ILE A 87 -5.52 5.88 4.29
C ILE A 87 -6.52 4.81 4.69
N PHE A 88 -7.81 5.12 4.56
CA PHE A 88 -8.90 4.20 4.78
C PHE A 88 -9.86 4.20 3.59
N SER A 89 -10.33 3.03 3.19
CA SER A 89 -11.27 2.84 2.08
C SER A 89 -12.34 1.81 2.46
N ILE A 90 -13.53 1.95 1.90
CA ILE A 90 -14.59 0.97 2.09
C ILE A 90 -14.50 -0.12 1.02
N HIS A 91 -14.50 -1.37 1.46
CA HIS A 91 -14.70 -2.52 0.59
C HIS A 91 -16.14 -3.01 0.70
N ILE A 92 -16.81 -3.16 -0.45
CA ILE A 92 -18.18 -3.69 -0.52
C ILE A 92 -18.08 -5.12 -1.06
N ALA A 93 -18.26 -6.11 -0.19
CA ALA A 93 -18.46 -7.50 -0.57
C ALA A 93 -19.97 -7.82 -0.57
N GLU A 94 -20.39 -8.87 -1.28
CA GLU A 94 -21.78 -9.21 -1.63
C GLU A 94 -22.86 -8.93 -0.57
N MET A 95 -22.55 -9.12 0.73
CA MET A 95 -23.48 -8.88 1.84
C MET A 95 -22.95 -7.98 2.96
N GLU A 96 -21.73 -7.45 2.87
CA GLU A 96 -21.12 -6.68 3.96
C GLU A 96 -20.12 -5.65 3.44
N ALA A 97 -20.19 -4.44 4.01
CA ALA A 97 -19.24 -3.37 3.76
C ALA A 97 -18.33 -3.20 4.97
N TYR A 98 -17.01 -3.13 4.75
CA TYR A 98 -16.04 -2.95 5.83
C TYR A 98 -14.95 -1.96 5.43
N TRP A 99 -14.39 -1.27 6.43
CA TRP A 99 -13.26 -0.36 6.23
C TRP A 99 -11.94 -1.12 6.33
N HIS A 100 -11.03 -0.81 5.42
CA HIS A 100 -9.65 -1.29 5.41
C HIS A 100 -8.72 -0.12 5.07
N GLY A 101 -7.40 -0.29 5.21
CA GLY A 101 -6.50 0.83 5.04
C GLY A 101 -5.03 0.49 5.26
N TYR A 102 -4.20 1.52 5.33
CA TYR A 102 -2.78 1.43 5.67
C TYR A 102 -2.28 2.76 6.25
N GLU A 103 -1.20 2.69 7.02
CA GLU A 103 -0.50 3.84 7.60
C GLU A 103 0.92 3.90 7.04
N CYS A 104 1.40 5.07 6.65
CA CYS A 104 2.79 5.32 6.29
C CYS A 104 3.41 6.29 7.28
N ARG A 105 4.60 5.96 7.79
CA ARG A 105 5.38 6.77 8.73
C ARG A 105 6.57 7.38 8.03
N GLY A 106 6.77 8.66 8.23
CA GLY A 106 7.90 9.42 7.73
C GLY A 106 9.04 9.48 8.75
N ASP A 107 10.27 9.65 8.24
CA ASP A 107 11.50 9.77 9.04
C ASP A 107 11.75 11.21 9.56
N ALA A 108 10.73 12.08 9.56
CA ALA A 108 10.84 13.51 9.87
C ALA A 108 11.89 14.27 9.00
N ASN A 109 12.15 13.78 7.79
CA ASN A 109 13.04 14.44 6.84
C ASN A 109 12.34 15.64 6.16
N PRO A 110 13.08 16.72 5.84
CA PRO A 110 12.55 17.82 5.04
C PRO A 110 12.02 17.33 3.69
N PHE A 111 10.79 17.71 3.38
CA PHE A 111 10.12 17.40 2.13
C PHE A 111 10.33 18.52 1.13
N ALA A 112 10.79 18.16 -0.07
CA ALA A 112 10.89 19.07 -1.19
C ALA A 112 9.49 19.27 -1.80
N VAL A 113 8.98 20.48 -1.68
CA VAL A 113 7.65 20.83 -2.15
C VAL A 113 7.58 20.75 -3.69
N PRO A 114 6.54 20.12 -4.27
CA PRO A 114 6.47 19.87 -5.71
C PRO A 114 6.22 21.14 -6.54
N THR A 115 6.74 21.13 -7.78
CA THR A 115 6.54 22.22 -8.75
C THR A 115 5.65 21.84 -9.92
N LYS A 116 5.21 20.58 -10.03
CA LYS A 116 4.43 20.11 -11.20
C LYS A 116 3.18 19.32 -10.85
N ASP A 117 3.05 18.90 -9.60
CA ASP A 117 1.98 18.04 -9.10
C ASP A 117 1.37 18.67 -7.84
N SER A 118 0.18 18.21 -7.45
CA SER A 118 -0.44 18.68 -6.21
C SER A 118 0.36 18.23 -4.99
N PHE A 119 0.29 18.99 -3.90
CA PHE A 119 1.06 18.68 -2.70
C PHE A 119 0.72 17.30 -2.14
N SER A 120 -0.56 16.94 -2.07
CA SER A 120 -0.99 15.67 -1.47
C SER A 120 -0.49 14.44 -2.22
N GLU A 121 -0.50 14.45 -3.55
CA GLU A 121 -0.06 13.31 -4.37
C GLU A 121 1.45 13.08 -4.21
N THR A 122 2.26 14.13 -4.31
CA THR A 122 3.71 14.00 -4.10
C THR A 122 4.07 13.64 -2.65
N ALA A 123 3.35 14.19 -1.67
CA ALA A 123 3.58 13.86 -0.27
C ALA A 123 3.23 12.41 0.05
N LEU A 124 2.11 11.90 -0.49
CA LEU A 124 1.74 10.49 -0.40
C LEU A 124 2.77 9.60 -1.08
N GLU A 125 3.22 9.93 -2.30
CA GLU A 125 4.26 9.17 -3.00
C GLU A 125 5.57 9.14 -2.19
N ALA A 126 5.95 10.26 -1.58
CA ALA A 126 7.16 10.34 -0.76
C ALA A 126 7.08 9.41 0.46
N LEU A 127 5.98 9.47 1.22
CA LEU A 127 5.75 8.69 2.45
C LEU A 127 5.48 7.21 2.16
N CYS A 128 4.55 6.95 1.25
CA CYS A 128 3.97 5.64 1.03
C CYS A 128 4.59 4.89 -0.15
N GLY A 129 5.19 5.59 -1.12
CA GLY A 129 5.55 4.97 -2.39
C GLY A 129 4.35 4.24 -2.99
N ASP A 130 4.47 2.92 -3.16
CA ASP A 130 3.41 2.05 -3.72
C ASP A 130 2.53 1.37 -2.64
N ALA A 131 2.54 1.80 -1.38
CA ALA A 131 1.82 1.12 -0.29
C ALA A 131 0.30 0.96 -0.53
N GLU A 132 -0.31 1.76 -1.43
CA GLU A 132 -1.68 1.55 -1.93
C GLU A 132 -1.93 0.15 -2.49
N GLY A 133 -0.90 -0.50 -3.05
CA GLY A 133 -0.99 -1.86 -3.61
C GLY A 133 -0.86 -2.99 -2.59
N TRP A 134 -0.70 -2.69 -1.30
CA TRP A 134 -0.30 -3.63 -0.25
C TRP A 134 -1.35 -3.77 0.85
N VAL A 135 -2.57 -3.27 0.63
CA VAL A 135 -3.64 -3.29 1.63
C VAL A 135 -4.19 -4.70 1.76
N VAL A 136 -3.80 -5.38 2.83
CA VAL A 136 -4.35 -6.68 3.21
C VAL A 136 -5.78 -6.46 3.70
N SER A 137 -6.75 -7.11 3.05
CA SER A 137 -8.09 -7.35 3.60
C SER A 137 -8.01 -8.40 4.71
N GLY A 138 -7.44 -8.03 5.86
CA GLY A 138 -7.42 -8.87 7.05
C GLY A 138 -8.56 -8.49 7.98
N ARG A 139 -9.50 -9.41 8.24
CA ARG A 139 -10.21 -9.43 9.52
C ARG A 139 -9.21 -9.92 10.57
N ASP A 140 -8.29 -9.06 11.00
CA ASP A 140 -7.43 -9.41 12.12
C ASP A 140 -8.16 -9.09 13.42
N THR A 141 -8.58 -10.18 14.06
CA THR A 141 -9.23 -10.32 15.38
C THR A 141 -10.56 -9.57 15.54
N GLU A 142 -11.61 -10.32 15.91
CA GLU A 142 -12.83 -9.75 16.49
C GLU A 142 -12.43 -8.96 17.75
N VAL A 143 -12.23 -7.65 17.58
CA VAL A 143 -12.16 -6.72 18.71
C VAL A 143 -13.55 -6.74 19.34
N PRO A 144 -13.69 -7.06 20.64
CA PRO A 144 -15.00 -7.07 21.29
C PRO A 144 -15.57 -5.65 21.27
N VAL A 145 -16.48 -5.39 20.33
CA VAL A 145 -17.19 -4.12 20.19
C VAL A 145 -18.19 -4.04 21.34
N SER A 146 -17.79 -3.39 22.44
CA SER A 146 -18.78 -2.76 23.31
C SER A 146 -19.42 -1.64 22.46
N ALA A 147 -20.70 -1.80 22.14
CA ALA A 147 -21.46 -1.02 21.17
C ALA A 147 -21.15 0.50 21.16
N LYS A 148 -20.93 1.05 19.95
CA LYS A 148 -20.73 2.47 19.52
C LYS A 148 -19.31 2.87 19.08
N GLY A 149 -18.78 2.21 18.04
CA GLY A 149 -17.59 2.68 17.33
C GLY A 149 -17.09 1.70 16.27
N LEU A 150 -16.24 2.19 15.36
CA LEU A 150 -15.59 1.41 14.31
C LEU A 150 -14.13 1.15 14.70
N ALA A 151 -13.71 -0.11 14.77
CA ALA A 151 -12.31 -0.48 14.92
C ALA A 151 -11.73 -0.93 13.57
N VAL A 152 -10.55 -0.43 13.20
CA VAL A 152 -9.85 -0.78 11.95
C VAL A 152 -8.39 -1.07 12.25
N SER A 153 -7.95 -2.29 11.92
CA SER A 153 -6.54 -2.67 11.95
C SER A 153 -5.94 -2.51 10.56
N VAL A 154 -4.81 -1.81 10.47
CA VAL A 154 -4.15 -1.50 9.20
C VAL A 154 -2.66 -1.84 9.25
N PRO A 155 -2.05 -2.34 8.17
CA PRO A 155 -0.60 -2.44 8.06
C PRO A 155 0.06 -1.07 8.18
N VAL A 156 1.21 -1.04 8.86
CA VAL A 156 2.06 0.13 9.01
C VAL A 156 3.24 -0.01 8.05
N TYR A 157 3.64 1.08 7.41
CA TYR A 157 4.82 1.16 6.56
C TYR A 157 5.75 2.24 7.09
N HIS A 158 7.02 1.91 7.31
CA HIS A 158 8.06 2.87 7.67
C HIS A 158 9.17 2.82 6.63
N ALA A 159 9.55 3.97 6.06
CA ALA A 159 10.47 4.05 4.93
C ALA A 159 10.11 3.04 3.80
N ARG A 160 8.80 2.88 3.54
CA ARG A 160 8.22 1.97 2.52
C ARG A 160 8.39 0.47 2.80
N ASN A 161 8.82 0.09 4.01
CA ASN A 161 8.85 -1.30 4.46
C ASN A 161 7.73 -1.53 5.46
N ARG A 162 7.06 -2.69 5.38
CA ARG A 162 6.00 -3.03 6.33
C ARG A 162 6.60 -3.21 7.73
N ASP A 163 6.04 -2.49 8.69
CA ASP A 163 6.49 -2.40 10.09
C ASP A 163 5.31 -2.73 11.04
N GLY A 164 4.76 -3.94 10.88
CA GLY A 164 3.65 -4.43 11.69
C GLY A 164 2.28 -3.89 11.27
N SER A 165 1.39 -3.76 12.25
CA SER A 165 0.03 -3.23 12.10
C SER A 165 -0.33 -2.31 13.26
N ALA A 166 -1.18 -1.33 12.99
CA ALA A 166 -1.75 -0.42 13.97
C ALA A 166 -3.26 -0.65 14.03
N THR A 167 -3.85 -0.55 15.23
CA THR A 167 -5.30 -0.63 15.39
C THR A 167 -5.84 0.73 15.85
N TYR A 168 -6.81 1.22 15.08
CA TYR A 168 -7.51 2.48 15.30
C TYR A 168 -8.95 2.23 15.73
N LEU A 169 -9.44 3.03 16.66
CA LEU A 169 -10.85 3.06 17.07
C LEU A 169 -11.44 4.43 16.77
N PHE A 170 -12.53 4.46 16.03
CA PHE A 170 -13.35 5.63 15.78
C PHE A 170 -14.55 5.60 16.72
N THR A 171 -14.42 6.27 17.87
CA THR A 171 -15.47 6.24 18.91
C THR A 171 -16.72 6.95 18.41
N GLU A 172 -17.89 6.35 18.59
CA GLU A 172 -19.18 6.92 18.18
C GLU A 172 -19.33 7.18 16.67
N SER A 173 -18.47 6.61 15.84
CA SER A 173 -18.53 6.70 14.38
C SER A 173 -18.48 5.31 13.74
N ASP A 174 -19.22 5.11 12.66
CA ASP A 174 -19.22 3.92 11.80
C ASP A 174 -18.35 4.10 10.53
N VAL A 175 -17.69 5.26 10.41
CA VAL A 175 -16.73 5.60 9.36
C VAL A 175 -15.46 6.18 9.97
N PRO A 176 -14.29 6.08 9.29
CA PRO A 176 -13.09 6.79 9.71
C PRO A 176 -13.37 8.29 9.78
N ASP A 177 -13.28 8.82 11.00
CA ASP A 177 -13.51 10.22 11.35
C ASP A 177 -12.30 10.71 12.14
N LEU A 178 -11.62 11.72 11.60
CA LEU A 178 -10.38 12.26 12.16
C LEU A 178 -10.58 12.75 13.61
N SER A 179 -11.75 13.32 13.92
CA SER A 179 -12.08 13.89 15.23
C SER A 179 -12.40 12.84 16.29
N LYS A 180 -12.74 11.62 15.87
CA LYS A 180 -13.11 10.48 16.73
C LYS A 180 -12.00 9.42 16.84
N LEU A 181 -10.83 9.69 16.25
CA LEU A 181 -9.71 8.75 16.16
C LEU A 181 -8.98 8.57 17.50
N VAL A 182 -9.02 7.33 18.00
CA VAL A 182 -8.29 6.83 19.17
C VAL A 182 -7.30 5.74 18.73
N CYS A 183 -6.10 5.78 19.30
CA CYS A 183 -5.12 4.72 19.12
C CYS A 183 -5.43 3.57 20.08
N LEU A 184 -5.51 2.33 19.58
CA LEU A 184 -5.58 1.13 20.41
C LEU A 184 -4.22 0.42 20.52
N SER A 185 -3.46 0.34 19.43
CA SER A 185 -2.16 -0.34 19.42
C SER A 185 -1.24 0.15 18.31
N ASN A 186 0.07 0.18 18.60
CA ASN A 186 1.15 0.44 17.64
C ASN A 186 0.84 1.59 16.66
N CYS A 187 0.25 2.69 17.13
CA CYS A 187 0.09 3.87 16.30
C CYS A 187 1.31 4.77 16.46
N ALA A 188 1.55 5.66 15.49
CA ALA A 188 2.60 6.66 15.64
C ALA A 188 2.32 7.52 16.90
N ASP A 189 3.05 7.27 17.98
CA ASP A 189 2.91 8.06 19.21
C ASP A 189 3.59 9.42 19.05
N VAL A 190 2.87 10.43 19.51
CA VAL A 190 3.01 11.86 19.22
C VAL A 190 4.05 12.53 20.15
N THR A 191 4.79 11.77 20.96
CA THR A 191 5.68 12.32 21.99
C THR A 191 7.04 11.63 22.16
N GLN A 192 7.37 10.61 21.38
CA GLN A 192 8.69 9.97 21.49
C GLN A 192 9.40 9.93 20.14
N ILE A 193 10.35 10.86 19.98
CA ILE A 193 11.54 10.62 19.16
C ILE A 193 12.30 9.52 19.92
N PRO A 194 12.44 8.28 19.41
CA PRO A 194 13.23 7.29 20.10
C PRO A 194 14.70 7.66 19.91
N GLU A 195 15.34 8.13 20.98
CA GLU A 195 16.79 8.04 21.08
C GLU A 195 17.20 6.60 20.82
N ARG A 196 18.09 6.47 19.84
CA ARG A 196 18.71 5.24 19.37
C ARG A 196 19.32 4.49 20.56
N VAL A 197 18.66 3.42 21.02
CA VAL A 197 19.37 2.37 21.77
C VAL A 197 19.70 1.28 20.79
N SER A 198 20.98 1.23 20.44
CA SER A 198 21.62 0.10 19.79
C SER A 198 21.33 -1.17 20.59
N GLN A 199 20.67 -2.14 19.98
CA GLN A 199 20.78 -3.52 20.43
C GLN A 199 21.12 -4.44 19.27
N GLU A 200 22.17 -5.20 19.54
CA GLU A 200 22.80 -6.20 18.70
C GLU A 200 21.80 -7.22 18.14
N THR A 201 22.15 -7.62 16.92
CA THR A 201 21.80 -8.87 16.24
C THR A 201 21.48 -10.03 17.18
N ALA A 202 20.20 -10.41 17.21
CA ALA A 202 19.77 -11.77 17.51
C ALA A 202 19.16 -12.37 16.24
N SER A 203 19.78 -13.42 15.73
CA SER A 203 19.32 -14.23 14.60
C SER A 203 17.97 -14.88 14.92
N LEU A 204 16.95 -14.58 14.12
CA LEU A 204 15.69 -15.31 14.13
C LEU A 204 15.57 -16.11 12.82
N GLN A 205 15.77 -17.43 12.95
CA GLN A 205 15.25 -18.40 12.00
C GLN A 205 13.72 -18.44 12.18
N GLY A 206 13.00 -17.86 11.22
CA GLY A 206 11.56 -17.98 11.07
C GLY A 206 11.22 -17.86 9.59
N GLY A 207 10.62 -18.89 9.00
CA GLY A 207 10.08 -18.80 7.64
C GLY A 207 9.06 -17.66 7.58
N GLN A 208 9.13 -16.83 6.53
CA GLN A 208 8.23 -15.70 6.34
C GLN A 208 6.79 -16.22 6.24
N ASP A 209 6.01 -16.05 7.33
CA ASP A 209 4.66 -16.60 7.48
C ASP A 209 3.79 -16.27 6.26
N GLY A 210 3.22 -17.30 5.63
CA GLY A 210 2.28 -17.18 4.52
C GLY A 210 2.88 -17.23 3.09
N THR A 211 4.19 -17.43 2.93
CA THR A 211 4.83 -17.60 1.61
C THR A 211 5.43 -18.99 1.40
N LEU A 212 5.65 -19.37 0.14
CA LEU A 212 6.42 -20.58 -0.22
C LEU A 212 7.89 -20.27 -0.51
N CYS A 213 8.36 -19.06 -0.21
CA CYS A 213 9.76 -18.66 -0.36
C CYS A 213 10.55 -19.02 0.90
N SER A 214 11.81 -19.36 0.70
CA SER A 214 12.76 -19.60 1.78
C SER A 214 13.24 -18.27 2.37
N ALA A 215 13.76 -18.28 3.60
CA ALA A 215 14.17 -17.05 4.28
C ALA A 215 15.29 -16.27 3.57
N GLU A 216 16.09 -16.94 2.74
CA GLU A 216 17.18 -16.36 1.95
C GLU A 216 16.76 -15.91 0.55
N GLU A 217 15.47 -16.07 0.20
CA GLU A 217 14.93 -15.73 -1.11
C GLU A 217 14.14 -14.43 -1.06
N ASP A 218 14.32 -13.61 -2.10
CA ASP A 218 13.47 -12.47 -2.38
C ASP A 218 12.08 -12.96 -2.81
N ILE A 219 11.03 -12.39 -2.22
CA ILE A 219 9.65 -12.67 -2.61
C ILE A 219 9.29 -11.74 -3.76
N TYR A 220 9.26 -12.27 -4.98
CA TYR A 220 8.85 -11.52 -6.15
C TYR A 220 7.33 -11.37 -6.25
N PHE A 221 6.61 -12.35 -5.72
CA PHE A 221 5.15 -12.36 -5.55
C PHE A 221 4.80 -13.50 -4.57
N SER A 222 3.83 -13.34 -3.68
CA SER A 222 3.23 -14.45 -2.95
C SER A 222 1.78 -14.16 -2.54
N CYS A 223 0.91 -15.10 -2.83
CA CYS A 223 -0.53 -14.96 -2.72
C CYS A 223 -1.13 -16.28 -2.22
N PRO A 224 -1.63 -16.32 -0.98
CA PRO A 224 -2.57 -17.34 -0.54
C PRO A 224 -3.82 -17.26 -1.44
N LEU A 225 -4.38 -18.39 -1.85
CA LEU A 225 -5.55 -18.50 -2.73
C LEU A 225 -6.76 -18.93 -1.90
N THR A 226 -7.96 -18.57 -2.35
CA THR A 226 -9.24 -18.88 -1.68
C THR A 226 -9.52 -20.39 -1.48
N GLY A 227 -8.69 -21.29 -2.02
CA GLY A 227 -8.72 -22.74 -1.79
C GLY A 227 -7.67 -23.27 -0.79
N GLY A 228 -7.02 -22.41 -0.01
CA GLY A 228 -6.03 -22.79 1.01
C GLY A 228 -4.64 -23.19 0.46
N LYS A 229 -4.42 -22.98 -0.84
CA LYS A 229 -3.10 -23.11 -1.49
C LYS A 229 -2.44 -21.74 -1.56
N THR A 230 -1.12 -21.71 -1.65
CA THR A 230 -0.35 -20.50 -1.88
C THR A 230 0.36 -20.62 -3.20
N VAL A 231 0.41 -19.52 -3.94
CA VAL A 231 1.29 -19.33 -5.09
C VAL A 231 2.37 -18.33 -4.71
N SER A 232 3.64 -18.64 -4.99
CA SER A 232 4.75 -17.71 -4.78
C SER A 232 5.70 -17.73 -5.97
N VAL A 233 6.28 -16.58 -6.28
CA VAL A 233 7.44 -16.42 -7.16
C VAL A 233 8.58 -15.96 -6.27
N CYS A 234 9.61 -16.77 -6.16
CA CYS A 234 10.75 -16.56 -5.28
C CYS A 234 12.01 -16.39 -6.12
N ALA A 235 12.96 -15.58 -5.67
CA ALA A 235 14.21 -15.37 -6.36
C ALA A 235 15.39 -15.36 -5.40
N GLN A 236 16.59 -15.67 -5.89
CA GLN A 236 17.82 -15.48 -5.12
C GLN A 236 18.93 -15.00 -6.05
N GLY A 237 19.61 -13.93 -5.65
CA GLY A 237 20.70 -13.33 -6.42
C GLY A 237 20.28 -12.83 -7.82
N ASN A 238 18.98 -12.59 -8.04
CA ASN A 238 18.45 -12.13 -9.32
C ASN A 238 18.32 -10.59 -9.32
N ASN A 239 19.16 -9.94 -10.13
CA ASN A 239 19.13 -8.49 -10.37
C ASN A 239 19.09 -8.12 -11.86
N LYS A 240 19.11 -9.13 -12.74
CA LYS A 240 18.97 -9.03 -14.19
C LYS A 240 18.56 -10.39 -14.76
N PRO A 241 17.98 -10.46 -15.97
CA PRO A 241 17.46 -11.71 -16.55
C PRO A 241 18.42 -12.91 -16.59
N THR A 242 19.73 -12.64 -16.65
CA THR A 242 20.78 -13.65 -16.79
C THR A 242 21.47 -14.05 -15.48
N ALA A 243 21.07 -13.49 -14.33
CA ALA A 243 21.69 -13.72 -13.04
C ALA A 243 20.75 -14.37 -12.02
N GLY A 244 21.31 -15.08 -11.05
CA GLY A 244 20.55 -15.72 -9.97
C GLY A 244 19.57 -16.76 -10.49
N TYR A 245 18.47 -16.94 -9.75
CA TYR A 245 17.32 -17.70 -10.23
C TYR A 245 16.00 -17.06 -9.81
N VAL A 246 14.96 -17.43 -10.55
CA VAL A 246 13.56 -17.16 -10.19
C VAL A 246 12.80 -18.48 -10.28
N GLN A 247 11.88 -18.71 -9.35
CA GLN A 247 11.11 -19.95 -9.28
C GLN A 247 9.68 -19.68 -8.81
N TYR A 248 8.73 -20.16 -9.60
CA TYR A 248 7.33 -20.28 -9.25
C TYR A 248 7.10 -21.53 -8.40
N ARG A 249 6.29 -21.39 -7.36
CA ARG A 249 5.87 -22.44 -6.44
C ARG A 249 4.37 -22.36 -6.20
N TYR A 250 3.71 -23.50 -6.18
CA TYR A 250 2.29 -23.65 -5.85
C TYR A 250 2.12 -24.84 -4.91
N GLY A 251 1.35 -24.69 -3.83
CA GLY A 251 1.14 -25.74 -2.85
C GLY A 251 0.78 -25.18 -1.48
N VAL A 252 1.27 -25.82 -0.42
CA VAL A 252 1.18 -25.32 0.97
C VAL A 252 2.58 -25.31 1.59
N PRO A 253 2.82 -24.54 2.68
CA PRO A 253 4.08 -24.61 3.40
C PRO A 253 4.47 -26.06 3.73
N GLY A 254 5.73 -26.43 3.42
CA GLY A 254 6.24 -27.79 3.59
C GLY A 254 5.79 -28.83 2.54
N LYS A 255 4.86 -28.49 1.64
CA LYS A 255 4.43 -29.39 0.55
C LYS A 255 4.16 -28.62 -0.73
N ILE A 256 5.21 -28.51 -1.55
CA ILE A 256 5.13 -27.92 -2.89
C ILE A 256 4.54 -28.93 -3.87
N GLU A 257 3.42 -28.58 -4.50
CA GLU A 257 2.71 -29.42 -5.47
C GLU A 257 3.16 -29.14 -6.90
N MET A 258 3.53 -27.89 -7.17
CA MET A 258 4.08 -27.49 -8.46
C MET A 258 5.21 -26.48 -8.28
N LEU A 259 6.29 -26.73 -9.01
CA LEU A 259 7.50 -25.93 -9.01
C LEU A 259 7.99 -25.74 -10.44
N TYR A 260 8.38 -24.53 -10.80
CA TYR A 260 8.90 -24.18 -12.11
C TYR A 260 9.88 -23.01 -12.03
N PRO A 261 11.05 -23.07 -12.70
CA PRO A 261 11.67 -24.26 -13.28
C PRO A 261 12.08 -25.25 -12.17
N GLN A 262 12.22 -26.52 -12.52
CA GLN A 262 12.66 -27.58 -11.58
C GLN A 262 14.09 -27.38 -11.06
N LYS A 263 14.91 -26.63 -11.78
CA LYS A 263 16.28 -26.30 -11.39
C LYS A 263 16.37 -24.80 -11.12
N ASN A 264 17.22 -24.40 -10.18
CA ASN A 264 17.52 -23.01 -9.91
C ASN A 264 18.36 -22.46 -11.06
N VAL A 265 17.71 -21.73 -11.97
CA VAL A 265 18.32 -21.17 -13.20
C VAL A 265 17.86 -19.74 -13.42
N PRO A 266 18.64 -18.91 -14.13
CA PRO A 266 18.24 -17.55 -14.47
C PRO A 266 16.90 -17.49 -15.23
N PRO A 267 16.10 -16.42 -15.02
CA PRO A 267 14.75 -16.31 -15.59
C PRO A 267 14.69 -16.03 -17.10
N LYS A 268 15.80 -15.68 -17.75
CA LYS A 268 15.84 -15.36 -19.19
C LYS A 268 15.18 -16.46 -20.04
N GLY A 269 14.19 -16.07 -20.84
CA GLY A 269 13.40 -16.92 -21.72
C GLY A 269 12.43 -17.85 -21.01
N LYS A 270 12.22 -17.67 -19.70
CA LYS A 270 11.40 -18.56 -18.86
C LYS A 270 10.28 -17.84 -18.14
N PHE A 271 10.59 -16.66 -17.60
CA PHE A 271 9.61 -15.76 -17.00
C PHE A 271 9.62 -14.45 -17.77
N PHE A 272 8.45 -13.82 -17.79
CA PHE A 272 8.26 -12.53 -18.40
C PHE A 272 7.40 -11.66 -17.48
N VAL A 273 7.74 -10.38 -17.38
CA VAL A 273 6.88 -9.38 -16.74
C VAL A 273 6.15 -8.62 -17.84
N VAL A 274 4.86 -8.41 -17.67
CA VAL A 274 4.03 -7.66 -18.61
C VAL A 274 3.28 -6.60 -17.83
N ASP A 275 3.42 -5.34 -18.24
CA ASP A 275 2.50 -4.28 -17.84
C ASP A 275 1.31 -4.29 -18.81
N ALA A 276 0.20 -4.86 -18.35
CA ALA A 276 -1.05 -4.98 -19.09
C ALA A 276 -2.08 -3.93 -18.64
N SER A 277 -1.63 -2.83 -18.04
CA SER A 277 -2.51 -1.75 -17.59
C SER A 277 -3.22 -1.06 -18.77
N GLU A 278 -4.49 -0.69 -18.57
CA GLU A 278 -5.34 0.01 -19.55
C GLU A 278 -6.23 1.04 -18.89
N GLY A 279 -6.15 2.29 -19.38
CA GLY A 279 -6.88 3.41 -18.78
C GLY A 279 -6.56 3.56 -17.29
N SER A 280 -7.58 3.48 -16.44
CA SER A 280 -7.45 3.53 -14.98
C SER A 280 -7.22 2.16 -14.32
N VAL A 281 -7.10 1.08 -15.09
CA VAL A 281 -6.90 -0.28 -14.56
C VAL A 281 -5.41 -0.60 -14.51
N ASN A 282 -4.89 -0.84 -13.29
CA ASN A 282 -3.55 -1.34 -13.07
C ASN A 282 -3.55 -2.88 -13.15
N LEU A 283 -2.79 -3.43 -14.10
CA LEU A 283 -2.64 -4.89 -14.28
C LEU A 283 -1.19 -5.23 -14.62
N ASN A 284 -0.52 -5.95 -13.74
CA ASN A 284 0.86 -6.42 -13.95
C ASN A 284 0.91 -7.94 -13.85
N ASN A 285 1.62 -8.59 -14.77
CA ASN A 285 1.66 -10.03 -14.85
C ASN A 285 3.09 -10.55 -14.75
N ILE A 286 3.33 -11.58 -13.93
CA ILE A 286 4.45 -12.50 -14.13
C ILE A 286 3.90 -13.69 -14.91
N LYS A 287 4.43 -13.91 -16.11
CA LYS A 287 3.97 -14.91 -17.07
C LYS A 287 5.05 -15.93 -17.37
N PHE A 288 4.66 -17.20 -17.44
CA PHE A 288 5.52 -18.28 -17.94
C PHE A 288 4.70 -19.39 -18.58
N LYS A 289 5.39 -20.26 -19.34
CA LYS A 289 4.77 -21.44 -19.98
C LYS A 289 5.39 -22.72 -19.45
N LYS A 290 4.55 -23.74 -19.25
CA LYS A 290 4.97 -25.11 -18.92
C LYS A 290 4.14 -26.10 -19.74
N GLY A 291 4.72 -26.60 -20.83
CA GLY A 291 3.99 -27.44 -21.79
C GLY A 291 2.86 -26.64 -22.48
N PRO A 292 1.63 -27.17 -22.56
CA PRO A 292 0.50 -26.47 -23.19
C PRO A 292 -0.14 -25.40 -22.29
N TYR A 293 0.40 -25.19 -21.09
CA TYR A 293 -0.17 -24.29 -20.10
C TYR A 293 0.59 -22.97 -20.03
N THR A 294 -0.15 -21.85 -20.07
CA THR A 294 0.36 -20.54 -19.67
C THR A 294 -0.11 -20.23 -18.26
N TYR A 295 0.81 -19.79 -17.42
CA TYR A 295 0.53 -19.31 -16.08
C TYR A 295 0.66 -17.80 -16.06
N LEU A 296 -0.37 -17.13 -15.56
CA LEU A 296 -0.43 -15.69 -15.36
C LEU A 296 -0.60 -15.44 -13.86
N VAL A 297 0.44 -14.90 -13.25
CA VAL A 297 0.40 -14.41 -11.87
C VAL A 297 0.06 -12.92 -11.96
N ASN A 298 -1.21 -12.60 -11.70
CA ASN A 298 -1.78 -11.29 -11.97
C ASN A 298 -1.79 -10.45 -10.69
N GLN A 299 -1.13 -9.30 -10.74
CA GLN A 299 -1.31 -8.19 -9.83
C GLN A 299 -2.36 -7.25 -10.41
N ALA A 300 -3.49 -7.14 -9.72
CA ALA A 300 -4.56 -6.19 -10.02
C ALA A 300 -5.17 -5.67 -8.71
N PHE A 301 -6.33 -5.01 -8.77
CA PHE A 301 -7.06 -4.60 -7.55
C PHE A 301 -7.33 -5.77 -6.61
N VAL A 302 -7.75 -6.91 -7.16
CA VAL A 302 -7.64 -8.23 -6.51
C VAL A 302 -6.70 -9.04 -7.36
N SER A 303 -5.57 -9.45 -6.79
CA SER A 303 -4.62 -10.31 -7.48
C SER A 303 -5.19 -11.72 -7.64
N PHE A 304 -4.78 -12.41 -8.69
CA PHE A 304 -5.25 -13.77 -8.98
C PHE A 304 -4.19 -14.57 -9.73
N LEU A 305 -4.34 -15.88 -9.67
CA LEU A 305 -3.65 -16.82 -10.54
C LEU A 305 -4.61 -17.25 -11.65
N THR A 306 -4.25 -17.01 -12.90
CA THR A 306 -4.91 -17.56 -14.07
C THR A 306 -4.02 -18.60 -14.74
N VAL A 307 -4.58 -19.76 -15.09
CA VAL A 307 -3.92 -20.77 -15.91
C VAL A 307 -4.73 -20.97 -17.17
N LEU A 308 -4.05 -20.82 -18.30
CA LEU A 308 -4.60 -21.07 -19.62
C LEU A 308 -4.10 -22.41 -20.14
N LYS A 309 -4.93 -23.13 -20.88
CA LYS A 309 -4.54 -24.25 -21.74
C LYS A 309 -5.05 -23.95 -23.13
N ASP A 310 -4.15 -23.87 -24.12
CA ASP A 310 -4.51 -23.52 -25.50
C ASP A 310 -5.38 -22.24 -25.58
N ASP A 311 -4.94 -21.19 -24.88
CA ASP A 311 -5.60 -19.86 -24.75
C ASP A 311 -6.99 -19.85 -24.06
N LYS A 312 -7.41 -20.97 -23.47
CA LYS A 312 -8.65 -21.06 -22.67
C LYS A 312 -8.32 -21.09 -21.18
N VAL A 313 -9.04 -20.30 -20.39
CA VAL A 313 -8.95 -20.32 -18.92
C VAL A 313 -9.42 -21.69 -18.43
N VAL A 314 -8.50 -22.43 -17.80
CA VAL A 314 -8.78 -23.73 -17.17
C VAL A 314 -8.70 -23.67 -15.64
N PHE A 315 -8.12 -22.61 -15.11
CA PHE A 315 -8.07 -22.35 -13.67
C PHE A 315 -7.97 -20.85 -13.45
N ARG A 316 -8.76 -20.35 -12.51
CA ARG A 316 -8.66 -18.97 -12.00
C ARG A 316 -8.98 -18.99 -10.53
N GLN A 317 -8.07 -18.47 -9.71
CA GLN A 317 -8.30 -18.30 -8.28
C GLN A 317 -7.77 -16.95 -7.84
N SER A 318 -8.62 -16.24 -7.10
CA SER A 318 -8.25 -14.98 -6.46
C SER A 318 -7.36 -15.23 -5.26
N CYS A 319 -6.50 -14.25 -4.98
CA CYS A 319 -5.77 -14.19 -3.75
C CYS A 319 -6.74 -14.00 -2.58
N SER A 320 -6.63 -14.88 -1.58
CA SER A 320 -7.06 -14.57 -0.22
C SER A 320 -6.04 -13.62 0.44
N ALA A 321 -6.45 -12.96 1.52
CA ALA A 321 -5.62 -12.02 2.28
C ALA A 321 -4.17 -12.52 2.46
N GLY A 322 -3.19 -11.72 2.03
CA GLY A 322 -1.76 -12.06 2.12
C GLY A 322 -0.86 -10.90 1.69
N GLY A 323 0.29 -10.75 2.35
CA GLY A 323 1.12 -9.53 2.29
C GLY A 323 1.99 -9.33 1.04
N TYR A 324 1.98 -10.23 0.06
CA TYR A 324 2.91 -10.16 -1.10
C TYR A 324 2.21 -10.38 -2.45
N SER A 325 0.91 -10.12 -2.57
CA SER A 325 0.16 -10.38 -3.81
C SER A 325 0.40 -9.35 -4.92
N PHE A 326 1.59 -8.78 -5.02
CA PHE A 326 1.99 -7.80 -6.04
C PHE A 326 3.34 -8.20 -6.65
N VAL A 327 3.60 -7.77 -7.88
CA VAL A 327 4.86 -7.98 -8.58
C VAL A 327 5.89 -7.00 -8.04
N SER A 328 6.88 -7.49 -7.31
CA SER A 328 7.93 -6.65 -6.73
C SER A 328 8.69 -5.84 -7.80
N ARG A 329 9.19 -4.65 -7.44
CA ARG A 329 10.00 -3.83 -8.35
C ARG A 329 11.30 -4.53 -8.77
N VAL A 330 11.91 -5.30 -7.87
CA VAL A 330 13.10 -6.11 -8.18
C VAL A 330 12.81 -7.19 -9.21
N ALA A 331 11.58 -7.73 -9.26
CA ALA A 331 11.15 -8.63 -10.33
C ALA A 331 11.14 -7.94 -11.71
N ARG A 332 10.74 -6.67 -11.79
CA ARG A 332 10.73 -5.89 -13.04
C ARG A 332 12.13 -5.64 -13.60
N GLN A 333 13.15 -5.66 -12.75
CA GLN A 333 14.55 -5.57 -13.16
C GLN A 333 15.16 -6.95 -13.43
N GLY A 334 14.77 -7.95 -12.63
CA GLY A 334 15.31 -9.30 -12.63
C GLY A 334 14.78 -10.21 -13.75
N ILE A 335 13.59 -9.92 -14.29
CA ILE A 335 12.89 -10.72 -15.31
C ILE A 335 12.74 -9.91 -16.62
N GLU A 336 12.69 -10.59 -17.77
CA GLU A 336 12.49 -9.93 -19.07
C GLU A 336 11.09 -9.31 -19.19
N ALA A 337 11.01 -8.06 -19.66
CA ALA A 337 9.75 -7.42 -19.97
C ALA A 337 9.25 -7.83 -21.38
N LEU A 338 7.94 -8.07 -21.52
CA LEU A 338 7.29 -8.25 -22.81
C LEU A 338 6.17 -7.20 -23.01
N PRO A 339 5.90 -6.80 -24.26
CA PRO A 339 4.71 -6.01 -24.55
C PRO A 339 3.45 -6.82 -24.25
N LYS A 340 2.40 -6.13 -23.79
CA LYS A 340 1.10 -6.75 -23.55
C LYS A 340 0.48 -7.32 -24.82
N SER A 341 -0.31 -8.37 -24.65
CA SER A 341 -1.02 -9.12 -25.68
C SER A 341 -2.43 -9.46 -25.22
N ALA A 342 -3.29 -9.90 -26.14
CA ALA A 342 -4.67 -10.30 -25.80
C ALA A 342 -4.73 -11.46 -24.77
N GLU A 343 -3.68 -12.26 -24.66
CA GLU A 343 -3.57 -13.34 -23.66
C GLU A 343 -3.51 -12.79 -22.23
N ASP A 344 -2.98 -11.57 -22.04
CA ASP A 344 -2.70 -10.99 -20.72
C ASP A 344 -3.94 -10.42 -20.02
N PHE A 345 -5.07 -10.38 -20.73
CA PHE A 345 -6.39 -9.92 -20.26
C PHE A 345 -7.38 -11.05 -19.96
N ARG A 346 -6.94 -12.31 -20.01
CA ARG A 346 -7.81 -13.49 -19.89
C ARG A 346 -8.29 -13.80 -18.47
#